data_AF-A0A5C5XBB1-F1
#
_entry.id   AF-A0A5C5XBB1-F1
#
_cell.length_a   1.000
_cell.length_b   1.000
_cell.length_c   1.000
_cell.angle_alpha   90.00
_cell.angle_beta   90.00
_cell.angle_gamma   90.00
#
_symmetry.space_group_name_H-M   'P 1'
#
loop_
_entity.id
_entity.type
_entity.pdbx_description
1 polymer ?
#
loop_
_entity_poly.entity_id
_entity_poly.type
_entity_poly.pdbx_seq_one_letter_code
_entity_poly.pdbx_strand_id
1 'polypeptide(L)'
;MPPIPKTSMNHTFAAIPFAAIRSKRSWAILSRASCRTLCVSVLLTFLCMSVERLGPQLHAQSPAPETDSPPSVATADEATPVAAADEPSTTDDLLRQMTTTGIQLTDDVSFPLPEPTFVSIAGELAAPEAARQALDEIAGPQGTTRFTRNSVVAPLSVQIDSIENEAGKRIGHYIDVEFVVHQSIAEIRQSEVLSDFKSDSETQSSAEEAAFEFADRENADAFEITSTRSLTAAERSQFDVRLDRDQETLGYLQLPLLGKVVLRGVARARRSVWSSDDESAPVILTWLLDSRFAHPSPQPDSVANQWRAIERTEVGKRVLGPPSPYAGMGGYVTITPLPGDPAVSLVQLRFVLHEPVDWFHGRNLLRSKLPLLIQDRVRNIRRELLD
;
A
#
# COMPACT_ATOMS: atom_id res chain seq x y z
N MET A 1 53.42 12.67 36.67
CA MET A 1 52.72 11.39 36.90
C MET A 1 53.34 10.35 35.99
N PRO A 2 53.76 9.18 36.50
CA PRO A 2 54.21 8.05 35.69
C PRO A 2 53.02 7.23 35.15
N PRO A 3 53.18 6.44 34.07
CA PRO A 3 52.13 5.59 33.51
C PRO A 3 51.95 4.27 34.29
N ILE A 4 50.71 3.77 34.31
CA ILE A 4 50.31 2.49 34.93
C ILE A 4 50.44 1.36 33.89
N PRO A 5 51.02 0.20 34.23
CA PRO A 5 51.11 -0.94 33.30
C PRO A 5 49.77 -1.66 33.15
N LYS A 6 49.46 -2.14 31.93
CA LYS A 6 48.32 -3.03 31.66
C LYS A 6 48.77 -4.49 31.68
N THR A 7 48.19 -5.28 32.57
CA THR A 7 48.41 -6.73 32.69
C THR A 7 47.58 -7.47 31.64
N SER A 8 48.20 -8.36 30.85
CA SER A 8 47.49 -9.32 30.00
C SER A 8 47.20 -10.62 30.77
N MET A 9 45.96 -11.09 30.76
CA MET A 9 45.61 -12.44 31.19
C MET A 9 45.07 -13.25 30.01
N ASN A 10 45.80 -14.32 29.66
CA ASN A 10 45.31 -15.36 28.75
C ASN A 10 44.38 -16.29 29.53
N HIS A 11 43.25 -16.68 28.94
CA HIS A 11 42.56 -17.92 29.32
C HIS A 11 42.22 -18.76 28.10
N THR A 12 42.78 -19.96 28.07
CA THR A 12 42.55 -21.02 27.08
C THR A 12 41.65 -22.08 27.70
N PHE A 13 40.46 -22.32 27.13
CA PHE A 13 39.60 -23.51 27.30
C PHE A 13 38.50 -23.42 26.21
N ALA A 14 37.87 -24.47 25.70
CA ALA A 14 38.27 -25.85 25.40
C ALA A 14 37.19 -26.44 24.48
N ALA A 15 37.53 -27.38 23.58
CA ALA A 15 36.57 -27.99 22.65
C ALA A 15 36.35 -29.47 22.96
N ILE A 16 35.10 -29.90 23.16
CA ILE A 16 34.63 -31.30 23.18
C ILE A 16 33.22 -31.35 22.52
N PRO A 17 32.84 -32.42 21.78
CA PRO A 17 31.72 -32.41 20.82
C PRO A 17 30.47 -33.21 21.30
N PHE A 18 29.68 -33.72 20.35
CA PHE A 18 28.39 -34.48 20.38
C PHE A 18 27.15 -33.61 20.01
N ALA A 19 26.13 -34.11 19.29
CA ALA A 19 26.01 -35.27 18.40
C ALA A 19 24.74 -35.11 17.54
N ALA A 20 24.62 -35.86 16.44
CA ALA A 20 23.48 -35.76 15.53
C ALA A 20 22.21 -36.45 16.06
N ILE A 21 21.05 -35.81 15.85
CA ILE A 21 19.75 -36.50 15.77
C ILE A 21 19.05 -36.12 14.47
N ARG A 22 18.71 -37.13 13.67
CA ARG A 22 17.85 -36.99 12.49
C ARG A 22 16.39 -36.89 12.92
N SER A 23 15.62 -35.99 12.31
CA SER A 23 14.20 -36.20 12.09
C SER A 23 13.78 -35.58 10.75
N LYS A 24 13.39 -36.42 9.79
CA LYS A 24 12.71 -36.02 8.56
C LYS A 24 11.22 -36.32 8.72
N ARG A 25 10.36 -35.32 8.49
CA ARG A 25 8.98 -35.41 7.97
C ARG A 25 8.49 -33.97 7.77
N SER A 26 8.35 -33.51 6.53
CA SER A 26 7.19 -33.75 5.66
C SER A 26 5.97 -32.95 6.10
N TRP A 27 5.95 -31.66 5.77
CA TRP A 27 4.71 -30.88 5.59
C TRP A 27 4.76 -30.24 4.21
N ALA A 28 3.88 -30.71 3.33
CA ALA A 28 3.52 -30.12 2.06
C ALA A 28 2.02 -30.36 1.86
N ILE A 29 1.38 -29.52 1.06
CA ILE A 29 -0.07 -29.53 0.75
C ILE A 29 -0.96 -28.93 1.87
N LEU A 30 -1.08 -27.61 1.81
CA LEU A 30 -2.33 -26.88 2.11
C LEU A 30 -2.47 -25.71 1.12
N SER A 31 -2.76 -26.11 -0.12
CA SER A 31 -3.77 -25.53 -1.00
C SER A 31 -4.13 -24.04 -0.85
N ARG A 32 -3.44 -23.20 -1.65
CA ARG A 32 -4.05 -22.38 -2.72
C ARG A 32 -5.54 -21.96 -2.53
N ALA A 33 -5.79 -20.84 -1.85
CA ALA A 33 -7.06 -20.09 -1.94
C ALA A 33 -6.90 -18.57 -1.68
N SER A 34 -6.44 -18.19 -0.48
CA SER A 34 -6.55 -16.80 0.04
C SER A 34 -5.40 -15.86 -0.36
N CYS A 35 -5.30 -15.50 -1.65
CA CYS A 35 -4.30 -14.51 -2.12
C CYS A 35 -4.84 -13.48 -3.14
N ARG A 36 -6.16 -13.25 -3.19
CA ARG A 36 -6.80 -12.47 -4.28
C ARG A 36 -7.35 -11.09 -3.90
N THR A 37 -7.29 -10.69 -2.63
CA THR A 37 -7.91 -9.44 -2.11
C THR A 37 -6.88 -8.39 -1.65
N LEU A 38 -5.59 -8.76 -1.60
CA LEU A 38 -4.52 -8.06 -0.85
C LEU A 38 -4.13 -6.64 -1.35
N CYS A 39 -4.36 -6.30 -2.62
CA CYS A 39 -3.52 -5.30 -3.29
C CYS A 39 -4.05 -3.85 -3.29
N VAL A 40 -5.33 -3.64 -2.98
CA VAL A 40 -5.95 -2.30 -3.08
C VAL A 40 -5.63 -1.46 -1.84
N SER A 41 -5.71 -2.03 -0.64
CA SER A 41 -5.76 -1.24 0.60
C SER A 41 -4.40 -0.70 1.07
N VAL A 42 -3.30 -1.46 0.99
CA VAL A 42 -1.94 -1.01 1.42
C VAL A 42 -1.59 0.37 0.85
N LEU A 43 -1.94 0.58 -0.42
CA LEU A 43 -1.59 1.77 -1.18
C LEU A 43 -2.61 2.90 -0.98
N LEU A 44 -3.85 2.54 -0.71
CA LEU A 44 -4.87 3.52 -0.37
C LEU A 44 -4.71 4.06 1.05
N THR A 45 -4.32 3.25 2.04
CA THR A 45 -3.90 3.76 3.34
C THR A 45 -2.71 4.73 3.24
N PHE A 46 -1.97 4.71 2.12
CA PHE A 46 -0.94 5.69 1.78
C PHE A 46 -1.45 7.00 1.16
N LEU A 47 -2.49 6.96 0.33
CA LEU A 47 -3.10 8.17 -0.26
C LEU A 47 -4.06 8.90 0.69
N CYS A 48 -4.57 8.24 1.73
CA CYS A 48 -5.93 8.56 2.18
C CYS A 48 -6.16 9.80 3.07
N MET A 49 -5.47 10.03 4.21
CA MET A 49 -6.12 10.82 5.30
C MET A 49 -5.35 12.02 5.87
N SER A 50 -6.11 13.03 6.31
CA SER A 50 -5.65 14.37 6.71
C SER A 50 -5.80 14.68 8.22
N VAL A 51 -4.71 15.18 8.84
CA VAL A 51 -4.58 16.17 9.96
C VAL A 51 -5.89 16.60 10.68
N GLU A 52 -6.06 16.59 12.02
CA GLU A 52 -5.30 17.37 13.04
C GLU A 52 -5.44 16.87 14.53
N ARG A 53 -5.29 17.76 15.55
CA ARG A 53 -4.98 17.52 16.99
C ARG A 53 -5.78 18.47 17.94
N LEU A 54 -5.83 18.41 19.29
CA LEU A 54 -5.09 17.70 20.37
C LEU A 54 -5.89 17.75 21.73
N GLY A 55 -5.86 16.73 22.61
CA GLY A 55 -6.31 16.84 24.02
C GLY A 55 -6.64 15.51 24.74
N PRO A 56 -6.66 15.40 26.10
CA PRO A 56 -6.41 14.10 26.78
C PRO A 56 -7.44 13.60 27.82
N GLN A 57 -7.26 12.33 28.26
CA GLN A 57 -7.81 11.65 29.48
C GLN A 57 -9.24 11.06 29.35
N LEU A 58 -9.67 9.91 29.95
CA LEU A 58 -9.09 8.94 30.92
C LEU A 58 -9.95 7.63 30.97
N HIS A 59 -9.34 6.44 31.21
CA HIS A 59 -9.93 5.19 31.80
C HIS A 59 -11.13 4.46 31.08
N ALA A 60 -11.39 3.14 31.24
CA ALA A 60 -10.60 1.96 31.68
C ALA A 60 -11.35 0.62 31.47
N GLN A 61 -10.62 -0.49 31.29
CA GLN A 61 -10.92 -1.91 31.67
C GLN A 61 -12.12 -2.71 31.06
N SER A 62 -11.78 -3.69 30.19
CA SER A 62 -11.91 -5.19 30.30
C SER A 62 -12.86 -5.86 31.32
N PRO A 63 -13.20 -7.18 31.21
CA PRO A 63 -12.86 -8.19 30.17
C PRO A 63 -14.00 -9.18 29.74
N ALA A 64 -13.72 -10.06 28.75
CA ALA A 64 -13.93 -11.55 28.61
C ALA A 64 -15.11 -12.32 29.32
N PRO A 65 -15.43 -13.62 29.01
CA PRO A 65 -14.67 -14.60 28.21
C PRO A 65 -15.45 -15.60 27.30
N GLU A 66 -14.67 -16.31 26.46
CA GLU A 66 -14.69 -17.76 26.11
C GLU A 66 -16.00 -18.58 26.03
N THR A 67 -16.14 -19.39 24.96
CA THR A 67 -16.40 -20.84 25.13
C THR A 67 -15.96 -21.70 23.93
N ASP A 68 -15.24 -22.79 24.21
CA ASP A 68 -14.76 -23.83 23.26
C ASP A 68 -15.87 -24.69 22.61
N SER A 69 -15.58 -25.23 21.42
CA SER A 69 -15.92 -26.65 21.09
C SER A 69 -15.15 -27.22 19.86
N PRO A 70 -14.93 -28.55 19.79
CA PRO A 70 -13.78 -29.16 19.08
C PRO A 70 -14.02 -29.62 17.63
N PRO A 71 -12.95 -29.94 16.86
CA PRO A 71 -13.01 -30.25 15.43
C PRO A 71 -13.38 -31.70 15.08
N SER A 72 -13.88 -31.91 13.86
CA SER A 72 -14.17 -33.22 13.27
C SER A 72 -13.29 -33.50 12.05
N VAL A 73 -12.85 -34.75 11.91
CA VAL A 73 -11.84 -35.20 10.94
C VAL A 73 -12.50 -35.98 9.80
N ALA A 74 -12.16 -35.66 8.55
CA ALA A 74 -12.42 -36.53 7.40
C ALA A 74 -11.32 -36.40 6.33
N THR A 75 -10.63 -37.50 6.08
CA THR A 75 -9.59 -37.66 5.04
C THR A 75 -10.18 -38.11 3.71
N ALA A 76 -9.73 -37.54 2.59
CA ALA A 76 -9.70 -38.22 1.28
C ALA A 76 -8.54 -37.67 0.45
N ASP A 77 -7.83 -38.58 -0.24
CA ASP A 77 -6.55 -38.35 -0.91
C ASP A 77 -6.76 -38.47 -2.43
N GLU A 78 -6.54 -37.39 -3.19
CA GLU A 78 -6.65 -37.41 -4.66
C GLU A 78 -5.45 -36.68 -5.30
N ALA A 79 -4.61 -37.46 -5.99
CA ALA A 79 -3.32 -37.01 -6.51
C ALA A 79 -3.49 -36.13 -7.76
N THR A 80 -3.46 -34.82 -7.56
CA THR A 80 -3.48 -33.80 -8.63
C THR A 80 -2.17 -33.85 -9.43
N PRO A 81 -2.19 -33.75 -10.78
CA PRO A 81 -0.99 -33.75 -11.59
C PRO A 81 -0.05 -32.58 -11.25
N VAL A 82 1.26 -32.84 -11.38
CA VAL A 82 2.33 -31.86 -11.10
C VAL A 82 2.11 -30.61 -11.94
N ALA A 83 1.96 -29.46 -11.27
CA ALA A 83 1.76 -28.18 -11.92
C ALA A 83 2.94 -27.86 -12.86
N ALA A 84 2.62 -27.43 -14.08
CA ALA A 84 3.58 -26.66 -14.86
C ALA A 84 3.96 -25.42 -14.04
N ALA A 85 5.24 -25.06 -14.06
CA ALA A 85 5.67 -23.80 -13.47
C ALA A 85 4.92 -22.64 -14.13
N ASP A 86 4.45 -21.69 -13.33
CA ASP A 86 3.75 -20.50 -13.81
C ASP A 86 4.73 -19.62 -14.63
N GLU A 87 4.82 -19.90 -15.94
CA GLU A 87 5.44 -18.99 -16.91
C GLU A 87 4.79 -17.60 -16.74
N PRO A 88 5.57 -16.53 -16.49
CA PRO A 88 5.02 -15.23 -16.18
C PRO A 88 4.22 -14.71 -17.39
N SER A 89 2.89 -14.68 -17.25
CA SER A 89 1.95 -14.27 -18.31
C SER A 89 2.36 -12.92 -18.92
N THR A 90 2.91 -12.98 -20.13
CA THR A 90 3.55 -11.87 -20.84
C THR A 90 2.59 -10.81 -21.38
N THR A 91 1.29 -10.90 -21.05
CA THR A 91 0.22 -10.26 -21.85
C THR A 91 -0.46 -9.05 -21.21
N ASP A 92 -0.39 -8.84 -19.88
CA ASP A 92 -0.89 -7.59 -19.24
C ASP A 92 -0.17 -7.25 -17.92
N ASP A 93 1.14 -7.06 -17.96
CA ASP A 93 1.89 -6.54 -16.80
C ASP A 93 1.53 -5.07 -16.55
N LEU A 94 0.69 -4.85 -15.53
CA LEU A 94 0.17 -3.53 -15.18
C LEU A 94 1.27 -2.53 -14.83
N LEU A 95 2.38 -2.99 -14.26
CA LEU A 95 3.55 -2.14 -13.98
C LEU A 95 4.14 -1.60 -15.29
N ARG A 96 4.35 -2.48 -16.26
CA ARG A 96 4.82 -2.12 -17.61
C ARG A 96 3.85 -1.18 -18.31
N GLN A 97 2.53 -1.36 -18.17
CA GLN A 97 1.57 -0.40 -18.71
C GLN A 97 1.82 1.00 -18.13
N MET A 98 1.96 1.11 -16.81
CA MET A 98 2.18 2.38 -16.11
C MET A 98 3.52 3.04 -16.42
N THR A 99 4.59 2.27 -16.62
CA THR A 99 5.93 2.84 -16.89
C THR A 99 6.18 3.14 -18.36
N THR A 100 5.47 2.49 -19.29
CA THR A 100 5.68 2.68 -20.75
C THR A 100 4.59 3.53 -21.42
N THR A 101 3.31 3.22 -21.18
CA THR A 101 2.17 3.93 -21.77
C THR A 101 1.67 5.05 -20.85
N GLY A 102 1.80 4.82 -19.54
CA GLY A 102 1.37 5.76 -18.53
C GLY A 102 -0.08 5.60 -18.09
N ILE A 103 -0.45 6.45 -17.13
CA ILE A 103 -1.79 6.53 -16.57
C ILE A 103 -2.49 7.71 -17.23
N GLN A 104 -3.65 7.45 -17.84
CA GLN A 104 -4.48 8.45 -18.52
C GLN A 104 -5.07 9.42 -17.48
N LEU A 105 -4.75 10.71 -17.59
CA LEU A 105 -5.23 11.75 -16.66
C LEU A 105 -6.45 12.49 -17.20
N THR A 106 -6.37 12.87 -18.48
CA THR A 106 -7.40 13.51 -19.31
C THR A 106 -7.46 12.79 -20.66
N ASP A 107 -8.42 13.10 -21.54
CA ASP A 107 -8.51 12.44 -22.86
C ASP A 107 -7.25 12.63 -23.73
N ASP A 108 -6.52 13.72 -23.50
CA ASP A 108 -5.33 14.16 -24.25
C ASP A 108 -3.99 13.90 -23.55
N VAL A 109 -3.96 13.62 -22.23
CA VAL A 109 -2.71 13.48 -21.47
C VAL A 109 -2.65 12.18 -20.67
N SER A 110 -1.57 11.42 -20.90
CA SER A 110 -1.13 10.27 -20.10
C SER A 110 0.24 10.55 -19.50
N PHE A 111 0.48 10.08 -18.27
CA PHE A 111 1.76 10.24 -17.59
C PHE A 111 2.45 8.89 -17.34
N PRO A 112 3.61 8.60 -17.97
CA PRO A 112 4.41 7.42 -17.65
C PRO A 112 5.09 7.59 -16.30
N LEU A 113 4.93 6.61 -15.41
CA LEU A 113 5.66 6.57 -14.14
C LEU A 113 7.13 6.20 -14.38
N PRO A 114 8.10 6.81 -13.69
CA PRO A 114 9.48 6.32 -13.68
C PRO A 114 9.55 4.87 -13.18
N GLU A 115 10.49 4.06 -13.68
CA GLU A 115 10.68 2.68 -13.21
C GLU A 115 11.21 2.63 -11.76
N PRO A 116 10.89 1.60 -10.97
CA PRO A 116 11.27 1.56 -9.55
C PRO A 116 12.78 1.58 -9.33
N THR A 117 13.22 2.35 -8.34
CA THR A 117 14.64 2.66 -8.15
C THR A 117 15.47 1.45 -7.70
N PHE A 118 14.88 0.50 -6.99
CA PHE A 118 15.58 -0.61 -6.30
C PHE A 118 15.27 -2.00 -6.85
N VAL A 119 14.32 -2.11 -7.77
CA VAL A 119 13.88 -3.37 -8.37
C VAL A 119 13.37 -3.12 -9.79
N SER A 120 13.81 -3.92 -10.76
CA SER A 120 13.36 -3.80 -12.14
C SER A 120 11.91 -4.25 -12.29
N ILE A 121 11.28 -3.89 -13.42
CA ILE A 121 9.93 -4.42 -13.76
C ILE A 121 9.90 -5.96 -13.86
N ALA A 122 11.06 -6.60 -14.04
CA ALA A 122 11.21 -8.06 -14.06
C ALA A 122 11.50 -8.68 -12.67
N GLY A 123 11.59 -7.87 -11.60
CA GLY A 123 11.80 -8.35 -10.23
C GLY A 123 13.26 -8.46 -9.78
N GLU A 124 14.19 -8.05 -10.64
CA GLU A 124 15.62 -8.10 -10.36
C GLU A 124 16.01 -6.92 -9.48
N LEU A 125 16.64 -7.17 -8.33
CA LEU A 125 17.13 -6.10 -7.46
C LEU A 125 18.22 -5.28 -8.17
N ALA A 126 18.22 -3.97 -7.93
CA ALA A 126 19.26 -3.08 -8.45
C ALA A 126 20.65 -3.49 -7.98
N ALA A 127 21.66 -3.32 -8.85
CA ALA A 127 23.05 -3.66 -8.53
C ALA A 127 23.52 -2.95 -7.24
N PRO A 128 24.26 -3.61 -6.32
CA PRO A 128 24.53 -3.07 -5.00
C PRO A 128 25.23 -1.70 -4.94
N GLU A 129 25.94 -1.29 -5.99
CA GLU A 129 26.56 0.03 -6.10
C GLU A 129 25.54 1.10 -6.51
N ALA A 130 24.75 0.83 -7.56
CA ALA A 130 23.65 1.71 -8.00
C ALA A 130 22.60 1.89 -6.88
N ALA A 131 22.25 0.81 -6.17
CA ALA A 131 21.34 0.86 -5.04
C ALA A 131 21.87 1.71 -3.88
N ARG A 132 23.18 1.67 -3.60
CA ARG A 132 23.81 2.56 -2.60
C ARG A 132 23.80 4.02 -3.04
N GLN A 133 24.16 4.30 -4.29
CA GLN A 133 24.10 5.65 -4.86
C GLN A 133 22.68 6.23 -4.78
N ALA A 134 21.68 5.47 -5.21
CA ALA A 134 20.29 5.89 -5.14
C ALA A 134 19.81 6.16 -3.69
N LEU A 135 20.27 5.36 -2.73
CA LEU A 135 19.97 5.60 -1.31
C LEU A 135 20.65 6.89 -0.78
N ASP A 136 21.88 7.18 -1.21
CA ASP A 136 22.56 8.46 -0.88
C ASP A 136 21.83 9.66 -1.50
N GLU A 137 21.35 9.55 -2.74
CA GLU A 137 20.56 10.59 -3.44
C GLU A 137 19.22 10.85 -2.72
N ILE A 138 18.47 9.80 -2.37
CA ILE A 138 17.19 9.89 -1.63
C ILE A 138 17.38 10.45 -0.22
N ALA A 139 18.46 10.07 0.48
CA ALA A 139 18.77 10.62 1.80
C ALA A 139 19.20 12.10 1.73
N GLY A 140 19.74 12.53 0.59
CA GLY A 140 20.08 13.91 0.28
C GLY A 140 20.99 14.57 1.34
N PRO A 141 20.82 15.88 1.62
CA PRO A 141 21.66 16.61 2.58
C PRO A 141 21.60 16.09 4.03
N GLN A 142 20.68 15.17 4.36
CA GLN A 142 20.57 14.60 5.70
C GLN A 142 21.53 13.42 5.92
N GLY A 143 22.02 12.80 4.85
CA GLY A 143 22.88 11.62 4.89
C GLY A 143 22.15 10.32 5.26
N THR A 144 22.61 9.21 4.69
CA THR A 144 21.98 7.90 4.83
C THR A 144 21.81 7.46 6.27
N THR A 145 22.82 7.63 7.13
CA THR A 145 22.73 7.31 8.57
C THR A 145 21.55 7.97 9.28
N ARG A 146 21.15 9.19 8.88
CA ARG A 146 19.99 9.87 9.49
C ARG A 146 18.68 9.40 8.87
N PHE A 147 18.67 9.14 7.56
CA PHE A 147 17.51 8.64 6.81
C PHE A 147 17.11 7.23 7.25
N THR A 148 18.08 6.32 7.41
CA THR A 148 17.86 4.90 7.72
C THR A 148 17.71 4.59 9.22
N ARG A 149 17.84 5.59 10.12
CA ARG A 149 17.80 5.35 11.58
C ARG A 149 16.51 4.64 12.01
N ASN A 150 16.60 3.70 12.96
CA ASN A 150 15.41 3.10 13.56
C ASN A 150 14.68 4.13 14.43
N SER A 151 13.66 4.77 13.85
CA SER A 151 12.83 5.75 14.53
C SER A 151 11.54 6.02 13.76
N VAL A 152 10.41 6.04 14.47
CA VAL A 152 9.12 6.53 13.98
C VAL A 152 9.26 7.89 13.26
N VAL A 153 10.07 8.78 13.82
CA VAL A 153 10.35 10.14 13.29
C VAL A 153 11.63 10.20 12.46
N ALA A 154 12.11 9.10 11.89
CA ALA A 154 13.13 9.14 10.86
C ALA A 154 12.65 9.98 9.66
N PRO A 155 13.58 10.62 8.91
CA PRO A 155 13.24 11.28 7.66
C PRO A 155 12.50 10.36 6.69
N LEU A 156 11.87 11.00 5.72
CA LEU A 156 11.35 10.41 4.48
C LEU A 156 11.64 11.40 3.36
N SER A 157 11.78 10.89 2.15
CA SER A 157 11.76 11.67 0.91
C SER A 157 10.30 11.83 0.49
N VAL A 158 9.95 13.04 0.05
CA VAL A 158 8.65 13.35 -0.58
C VAL A 158 8.91 14.36 -1.68
N GLN A 159 8.67 13.95 -2.92
CA GLN A 159 8.74 14.81 -4.10
C GLN A 159 7.33 14.95 -4.69
N ILE A 160 6.94 16.18 -5.02
CA ILE A 160 5.63 16.47 -5.62
C ILE A 160 5.83 17.46 -6.75
N ASP A 161 5.74 16.93 -7.97
CA ASP A 161 5.84 17.68 -9.21
C ASP A 161 4.45 17.98 -9.77
N SER A 162 4.35 19.02 -10.58
CA SER A 162 3.12 19.37 -11.30
C SER A 162 3.17 18.72 -12.67
N ILE A 163 2.08 18.06 -13.05
CA ILE A 163 1.87 17.57 -14.41
C ILE A 163 1.09 18.65 -15.16
N GLU A 164 1.63 19.11 -16.28
CA GLU A 164 1.07 20.16 -17.13
C GLU A 164 0.72 19.58 -18.50
N ASN A 165 -0.33 20.11 -19.14
CA ASN A 165 -0.65 19.79 -20.53
C ASN A 165 0.17 20.66 -21.50
N GLU A 166 -0.01 20.46 -22.82
CA GLU A 166 0.70 21.23 -23.86
C GLU A 166 0.52 22.77 -23.76
N ALA A 167 -0.55 23.23 -23.10
CA ALA A 167 -0.81 24.66 -22.87
C ALA A 167 -0.14 25.21 -21.59
N GLY A 168 0.70 24.42 -20.89
CA GLY A 168 1.32 24.81 -19.61
C GLY A 168 0.32 24.90 -18.46
N LYS A 169 -0.87 24.30 -18.59
CA LYS A 169 -1.88 24.28 -17.53
C LYS A 169 -1.67 23.04 -16.67
N ARG A 170 -1.49 23.22 -15.36
CA ARG A 170 -1.49 22.10 -14.40
C ARG A 170 -2.79 21.31 -14.51
N ILE A 171 -2.65 20.01 -14.75
CA ILE A 171 -3.74 19.02 -14.74
C ILE A 171 -3.63 18.03 -13.57
N GLY A 172 -2.47 17.92 -12.91
CA GLY A 172 -2.30 16.95 -11.84
C GLY A 172 -0.94 16.99 -11.19
N HIS A 173 -0.63 15.92 -10.47
CA HIS A 173 0.60 15.76 -9.70
C HIS A 173 1.22 14.38 -9.89
N TYR A 174 2.55 14.35 -10.00
CA TYR A 174 3.36 13.17 -9.77
C TYR A 174 3.92 13.25 -8.35
N ILE A 175 3.81 12.15 -7.60
CA ILE A 175 4.18 12.08 -6.19
C ILE A 175 5.10 10.86 -5.99
N ASP A 176 6.32 11.13 -5.53
CA ASP A 176 7.33 10.13 -5.17
C ASP A 176 7.58 10.19 -3.65
N VAL A 177 7.59 9.04 -2.98
CA VAL A 177 7.74 8.95 -1.52
C VAL A 177 8.61 7.76 -1.17
N GLU A 178 9.74 8.01 -0.51
CA GLU A 178 10.64 6.94 -0.05
C GLU A 178 10.93 7.04 1.45
N PHE A 179 10.85 5.90 2.14
CA PHE A 179 11.12 5.81 3.56
C PHE A 179 11.53 4.38 3.98
N VAL A 180 12.24 4.30 5.10
CA VAL A 180 12.70 3.04 5.70
C VAL A 180 11.75 2.56 6.79
N VAL A 181 11.53 1.23 6.86
CA VAL A 181 10.90 0.51 7.97
C VAL A 181 11.84 -0.59 8.48
N HIS A 182 11.94 -0.74 9.80
CA HIS A 182 12.86 -1.69 10.45
C HIS A 182 12.20 -3.06 10.65
N GLN A 183 11.74 -3.62 9.52
CA GLN A 183 11.30 -5.00 9.38
C GLN A 183 11.78 -5.53 8.03
N SER A 184 12.04 -6.83 7.96
CA SER A 184 12.28 -7.55 6.70
C SER A 184 10.99 -7.71 5.88
N ILE A 185 11.13 -8.01 4.60
CA ILE A 185 9.97 -8.25 3.72
C ILE A 185 9.15 -9.46 4.18
N ALA A 186 9.80 -10.48 4.76
CA ALA A 186 9.12 -11.66 5.29
C ALA A 186 8.21 -11.30 6.48
N GLU A 187 8.73 -10.54 7.45
CA GLU A 187 7.94 -10.04 8.59
C GLU A 187 6.77 -9.17 8.13
N ILE A 188 7.01 -8.24 7.19
CA ILE A 188 5.96 -7.39 6.62
C ILE A 188 4.86 -8.27 5.97
N ARG A 189 5.22 -9.29 5.17
CA ARG A 189 4.27 -10.24 4.54
C ARG A 189 3.41 -11.00 5.55
N GLN A 190 3.96 -11.27 6.74
CA GLN A 190 3.31 -12.01 7.82
C GLN A 190 2.48 -11.11 8.77
N SER A 191 2.85 -9.83 8.90
CA SER A 191 2.22 -8.86 9.81
C SER A 191 0.69 -8.78 9.70
N GLU A 192 0.01 -8.53 10.83
CA GLU A 192 -1.45 -8.34 10.87
C GLU A 192 -1.90 -7.09 10.11
N VAL A 193 -1.02 -6.08 10.05
CA VAL A 193 -1.16 -4.91 9.16
C VAL A 193 -1.39 -5.34 7.70
N LEU A 194 -0.86 -6.49 7.26
CA LEU A 194 -1.19 -7.08 5.95
C LEU A 194 -2.22 -8.23 5.99
N SER A 195 -2.67 -8.70 7.16
CA SER A 195 -3.71 -9.73 7.27
C SER A 195 -5.14 -9.18 7.23
N ASP A 196 -5.38 -7.95 7.69
CA ASP A 196 -6.65 -7.25 7.47
C ASP A 196 -6.99 -7.16 5.98
N PHE A 197 -5.96 -7.04 5.13
CA PHE A 197 -6.07 -7.04 3.66
C PHE A 197 -6.21 -8.45 3.04
N LYS A 198 -6.07 -9.53 3.83
CA LYS A 198 -6.26 -10.94 3.39
C LYS A 198 -7.69 -11.44 3.60
N SER A 199 -8.54 -10.73 4.34
CA SER A 199 -9.87 -11.22 4.71
C SER A 199 -10.77 -11.44 3.48
N ASP A 200 -11.07 -12.71 3.18
CA ASP A 200 -11.93 -13.11 2.08
C ASP A 200 -13.41 -12.80 2.38
N SER A 201 -14.17 -12.45 1.35
CA SER A 201 -15.49 -11.80 1.45
C SER A 201 -16.67 -12.67 1.91
N GLU A 202 -16.41 -13.76 2.62
CA GLU A 202 -17.45 -14.71 3.05
C GLU A 202 -17.93 -14.47 4.49
N THR A 203 -17.13 -13.82 5.34
CA THR A 203 -17.54 -13.42 6.71
C THR A 203 -18.39 -12.13 6.68
N GLN A 204 -19.63 -12.23 6.20
CA GLN A 204 -20.57 -11.10 6.11
C GLN A 204 -21.04 -10.52 7.46
N SER A 205 -20.57 -11.03 8.60
CA SER A 205 -21.15 -10.75 9.92
C SER A 205 -20.63 -9.51 10.66
N SER A 206 -19.53 -8.87 10.23
CA SER A 206 -19.09 -7.59 10.82
C SER A 206 -18.32 -6.67 9.84
N ALA A 207 -18.98 -6.30 8.74
CA ALA A 207 -18.50 -5.25 7.84
C ALA A 207 -18.44 -3.83 8.50
N GLU A 208 -18.87 -3.70 9.76
CA GLU A 208 -18.69 -2.51 10.59
C GLU A 208 -17.32 -2.46 11.31
N GLU A 209 -16.63 -3.60 11.50
CA GLU A 209 -15.42 -3.71 12.34
C GLU A 209 -14.09 -3.59 11.59
N ALA A 210 -13.99 -4.02 10.32
CA ALA A 210 -12.76 -3.87 9.50
C ALA A 210 -12.48 -2.41 9.06
N ALA A 211 -13.18 -1.46 9.65
CA ALA A 211 -13.00 -0.05 9.42
C ALA A 211 -11.94 0.46 10.41
N PHE A 212 -10.67 0.62 9.99
CA PHE A 212 -9.55 1.12 10.81
C PHE A 212 -9.98 2.21 11.80
N GLU A 213 -9.93 1.92 13.10
CA GLU A 213 -10.38 2.83 14.18
C GLU A 213 -9.37 3.96 14.40
N PHE A 214 -9.44 4.98 13.55
CA PHE A 214 -8.88 6.29 13.88
C PHE A 214 -9.98 7.15 14.51
N ALA A 215 -9.75 7.54 15.77
CA ALA A 215 -10.75 8.13 16.65
C ALA A 215 -11.21 9.55 16.23
N ASP A 216 -12.26 9.61 15.41
CA ASP A 216 -13.44 10.51 15.60
C ASP A 216 -14.60 10.12 14.65
N ARG A 217 -14.80 8.80 14.39
CA ARG A 217 -15.83 8.32 13.43
C ARG A 217 -17.24 8.74 13.78
N GLU A 218 -17.55 8.92 15.07
CA GLU A 218 -18.89 9.26 15.55
C GLU A 218 -19.43 10.58 14.95
N ASN A 219 -18.53 11.50 14.55
CA ASN A 219 -18.87 12.84 14.07
C ASN A 219 -18.57 13.07 12.57
N ALA A 220 -17.91 12.12 11.90
CA ALA A 220 -17.57 12.24 10.48
C ALA A 220 -18.76 11.81 9.60
N ASP A 221 -19.18 12.66 8.66
CA ASP A 221 -20.13 12.25 7.63
C ASP A 221 -19.55 11.03 6.85
N ALA A 222 -20.37 10.06 6.48
CA ALA A 222 -19.94 8.80 5.86
C ALA A 222 -19.14 8.95 4.54
N PHE A 223 -19.17 10.14 3.92
CA PHE A 223 -18.35 10.46 2.74
C PHE A 223 -16.95 11.01 3.07
N GLU A 224 -16.71 11.46 4.30
CA GLU A 224 -15.40 11.92 4.80
C GLU A 224 -14.55 10.77 5.38
N ILE A 225 -15.14 9.57 5.48
CA ILE A 225 -14.46 8.35 5.88
C ILE A 225 -13.90 7.67 4.62
N THR A 226 -12.61 7.36 4.63
CA THR A 226 -12.01 6.46 3.63
C THR A 226 -12.69 5.10 3.73
N SER A 227 -13.18 4.57 2.61
CA SER A 227 -13.67 3.19 2.56
C SER A 227 -13.15 2.47 1.32
N THR A 228 -12.86 1.19 1.49
CA THR A 228 -12.60 0.25 0.41
C THR A 228 -13.45 -0.99 0.63
N ARG A 229 -13.87 -1.65 -0.45
CA ARG A 229 -14.59 -2.93 -0.38
C ARG A 229 -14.48 -3.69 -1.69
N SER A 230 -14.64 -5.00 -1.65
CA SER A 230 -14.84 -5.81 -2.85
C SER A 230 -16.12 -5.39 -3.59
N LEU A 231 -16.09 -5.50 -4.93
CA LEU A 231 -17.29 -5.32 -5.74
C LEU A 231 -18.28 -6.46 -5.56
N THR A 232 -19.57 -6.13 -5.54
CA THR A 232 -20.65 -7.12 -5.64
C THR A 232 -20.73 -7.70 -7.06
N ALA A 233 -21.37 -8.86 -7.21
CA ALA A 233 -21.62 -9.45 -8.53
C ALA A 233 -22.51 -8.57 -9.42
N ALA A 234 -23.46 -7.84 -8.83
CA ALA A 234 -24.33 -6.90 -9.54
C ALA A 234 -23.53 -5.71 -10.12
N GLU A 235 -22.65 -5.10 -9.32
CA GLU A 235 -21.80 -3.98 -9.75
C GLU A 235 -20.83 -4.39 -10.86
N ARG A 236 -20.21 -5.59 -10.78
CA ARG A 236 -19.36 -6.10 -11.88
C ARG A 236 -20.17 -6.32 -13.17
N SER A 237 -21.39 -6.85 -13.04
CA SER A 237 -22.27 -7.12 -14.18
C SER A 237 -22.78 -5.85 -14.86
N GLN A 238 -22.97 -4.76 -14.11
CA GLN A 238 -23.39 -3.46 -14.65
C GLN A 238 -22.43 -2.90 -15.70
N PHE A 239 -21.14 -3.23 -15.62
CA PHE A 239 -20.08 -2.73 -16.51
C PHE A 239 -19.51 -3.83 -17.44
N ASP A 240 -20.15 -5.01 -17.51
CA ASP A 240 -19.67 -6.23 -18.23
C ASP A 240 -18.19 -6.60 -17.94
N VAL A 241 -17.73 -6.33 -16.70
CA VAL A 241 -16.33 -6.54 -16.34
C VAL A 241 -16.07 -7.98 -15.94
N ARG A 242 -15.26 -8.66 -16.75
CA ARG A 242 -14.71 -9.98 -16.46
C ARG A 242 -13.33 -9.81 -15.83
N LEU A 243 -13.16 -10.38 -14.64
CA LEU A 243 -11.87 -10.51 -13.96
C LEU A 243 -11.01 -11.55 -14.68
N ASP A 244 -9.74 -11.23 -14.93
CA ASP A 244 -8.75 -12.29 -15.13
C ASP A 244 -8.50 -12.96 -13.77
N ARG A 245 -8.76 -14.27 -13.70
CA ARG A 245 -9.32 -14.86 -12.48
C ARG A 245 -8.33 -14.91 -11.30
N ASP A 246 -7.03 -14.86 -11.57
CA ASP A 246 -6.03 -15.33 -10.63
C ASP A 246 -5.05 -14.27 -10.09
N GLN A 247 -4.93 -13.08 -10.73
CA GLN A 247 -3.97 -12.03 -10.31
C GLN A 247 -4.55 -10.61 -10.24
N GLU A 248 -5.82 -10.40 -10.61
CA GLU A 248 -6.48 -9.10 -10.64
C GLU A 248 -7.47 -8.93 -9.47
N THR A 249 -7.31 -7.88 -8.67
CA THR A 249 -8.28 -7.46 -7.65
C THR A 249 -9.03 -6.22 -8.13
N LEU A 250 -10.37 -6.22 -8.07
CA LEU A 250 -11.20 -5.02 -8.20
C LEU A 250 -11.83 -4.64 -6.86
N GLY A 251 -11.47 -3.47 -6.34
CA GLY A 251 -12.07 -2.89 -5.15
C GLY A 251 -12.78 -1.58 -5.46
N TYR A 252 -13.99 -1.39 -4.95
CA TYR A 252 -14.56 -0.05 -4.84
C TYR A 252 -13.74 0.79 -3.85
N LEU A 253 -13.56 2.05 -4.18
CA LEU A 253 -12.84 3.05 -3.40
C LEU A 253 -13.73 4.26 -3.13
N GLN A 254 -13.64 4.79 -1.90
CA GLN A 254 -13.93 6.17 -1.55
C GLN A 254 -12.70 6.82 -0.88
N LEU A 255 -12.18 7.89 -1.48
CA LEU A 255 -10.99 8.64 -1.05
C LEU A 255 -11.35 10.13 -0.83
N PRO A 256 -11.54 10.57 0.42
CA PRO A 256 -11.78 11.97 0.76
C PRO A 256 -10.47 12.77 0.80
N LEU A 257 -10.36 13.79 -0.05
CA LEU A 257 -9.18 14.65 -0.18
C LEU A 257 -9.39 16.00 0.51
N LEU A 258 -8.54 16.28 1.51
CA LEU A 258 -8.40 17.56 2.21
C LEU A 258 -9.69 18.18 2.77
N GLY A 259 -10.75 17.39 2.99
CA GLY A 259 -12.08 17.89 3.38
C GLY A 259 -12.70 18.82 2.34
N LYS A 260 -12.41 18.58 1.05
CA LYS A 260 -12.90 19.38 -0.10
C LYS A 260 -13.44 18.57 -1.25
N VAL A 261 -12.95 17.37 -1.47
CA VAL A 261 -13.35 16.50 -2.58
C VAL A 261 -13.46 15.08 -2.07
N VAL A 262 -14.38 14.31 -2.62
CA VAL A 262 -14.42 12.84 -2.46
C VAL A 262 -14.26 12.23 -3.84
N LEU A 263 -13.17 11.46 -4.00
CA LEU A 263 -12.98 10.55 -5.12
C LEU A 263 -13.75 9.25 -4.84
N ARG A 264 -14.41 8.72 -5.86
CA ARG A 264 -15.04 7.40 -5.85
C ARG A 264 -14.75 6.67 -7.16
N GLY A 265 -14.73 5.35 -7.13
CA GLY A 265 -14.55 4.55 -8.33
C GLY A 265 -14.13 3.13 -8.02
N VAL A 266 -13.67 2.42 -9.05
CA VAL A 266 -13.11 1.07 -8.91
C VAL A 266 -11.61 1.12 -9.14
N ALA A 267 -10.84 0.69 -8.14
CA ALA A 267 -9.42 0.45 -8.28
C ALA A 267 -9.18 -0.99 -8.79
N ARG A 268 -8.50 -1.12 -9.93
CA ARG A 268 -7.84 -2.36 -10.38
C ARG A 268 -6.46 -2.40 -9.73
N ALA A 269 -6.16 -3.45 -8.98
CA ALA A 269 -4.85 -3.67 -8.40
C ALA A 269 -4.31 -5.07 -8.73
N ARG A 270 -2.98 -5.18 -8.84
CA ARG A 270 -2.25 -6.42 -9.15
C ARG A 270 -1.01 -6.55 -8.27
N ARG A 271 -0.81 -7.75 -7.72
CA ARG A 271 0.42 -8.14 -7.03
C ARG A 271 1.42 -8.67 -8.04
N SER A 272 2.64 -8.16 -8.02
CA SER A 272 3.78 -8.84 -8.62
C SER A 272 4.60 -9.47 -7.50
N VAL A 273 4.60 -10.80 -7.45
CA VAL A 273 5.41 -11.62 -6.54
C VAL A 273 6.22 -12.57 -7.40
N TRP A 274 7.51 -12.31 -7.52
CA TRP A 274 8.38 -13.07 -8.43
C TRP A 274 8.79 -14.45 -7.93
N SER A 275 8.57 -14.71 -6.64
CA SER A 275 8.70 -16.04 -6.06
C SER A 275 7.73 -16.19 -4.89
N SER A 276 6.87 -17.21 -4.97
CA SER A 276 6.03 -17.66 -3.85
C SER A 276 6.86 -18.26 -2.72
N ASP A 277 8.00 -18.84 -3.07
CA ASP A 277 8.82 -19.70 -2.20
C ASP A 277 9.92 -18.88 -1.50
N ASP A 278 10.17 -17.65 -1.95
CA ASP A 278 11.06 -16.68 -1.32
C ASP A 278 10.25 -15.58 -0.64
N GLU A 279 10.20 -15.63 0.69
CA GLU A 279 9.55 -14.61 1.52
C GLU A 279 10.33 -13.29 1.54
N SER A 280 11.62 -13.31 1.20
CA SER A 280 12.49 -12.12 1.13
C SER A 280 12.47 -11.41 -0.22
N ALA A 281 11.91 -12.03 -1.26
CA ALA A 281 11.82 -11.45 -2.60
C ALA A 281 11.09 -10.09 -2.59
N PRO A 282 11.50 -9.13 -3.42
CA PRO A 282 10.85 -7.82 -3.50
C PRO A 282 9.35 -7.96 -3.81
N VAL A 283 8.57 -7.00 -3.35
CA VAL A 283 7.12 -6.95 -3.59
C VAL A 283 6.79 -5.69 -4.37
N ILE A 284 6.08 -5.82 -5.49
CA ILE A 284 5.40 -4.69 -6.11
C ILE A 284 3.88 -4.85 -6.02
N LEU A 285 3.23 -3.77 -5.61
CA LEU A 285 1.78 -3.60 -5.64
C LEU A 285 1.48 -2.51 -6.66
N THR A 286 0.77 -2.84 -7.74
CA THR A 286 0.32 -1.86 -8.74
C THR A 286 -1.17 -1.63 -8.64
N TRP A 287 -1.64 -0.43 -8.96
CA TRP A 287 -3.05 -0.06 -8.90
C TRP A 287 -3.39 1.15 -9.80
N LEU A 288 -4.60 1.20 -10.32
CA LEU A 288 -5.18 2.39 -10.95
C LEU A 288 -6.70 2.39 -10.78
N LEU A 289 -7.32 3.55 -10.98
CA LEU A 289 -8.73 3.59 -11.32
C LEU A 289 -8.97 2.93 -12.68
N ASP A 290 -9.83 1.93 -12.67
CA ASP A 290 -10.09 1.08 -13.82
C ASP A 290 -10.98 1.82 -14.83
N SER A 291 -10.40 2.13 -15.99
CA SER A 291 -11.11 2.79 -17.11
C SER A 291 -12.41 2.11 -17.54
N ARG A 292 -12.59 0.80 -17.28
CA ARG A 292 -13.84 0.07 -17.55
C ARG A 292 -15.03 0.61 -16.73
N PHE A 293 -14.76 1.31 -15.62
CA PHE A 293 -15.76 1.98 -14.78
C PHE A 293 -15.86 3.49 -15.04
N ALA A 294 -15.20 4.02 -16.06
CA ALA A 294 -15.41 5.39 -16.50
C ALA A 294 -16.83 5.55 -17.07
N HIS A 295 -17.52 6.64 -16.72
CA HIS A 295 -18.84 6.96 -17.26
C HIS A 295 -18.95 8.48 -17.45
N PRO A 296 -19.44 8.99 -18.60
CA PRO A 296 -19.43 10.43 -18.89
C PRO A 296 -20.42 11.24 -18.03
N SER A 297 -21.44 10.58 -17.48
CA SER A 297 -22.41 11.18 -16.55
C SER A 297 -22.65 10.22 -15.37
N PRO A 298 -21.69 10.07 -14.45
CA PRO A 298 -21.77 9.09 -13.37
C PRO A 298 -22.95 9.40 -12.44
N GLN A 299 -23.59 8.37 -11.88
CA GLN A 299 -24.69 8.57 -10.93
C GLN A 299 -24.15 8.69 -9.50
N PRO A 300 -24.76 9.50 -8.61
CA PRO A 300 -24.24 9.81 -7.27
C PRO A 300 -23.84 8.61 -6.41
N ASP A 301 -24.58 7.50 -6.58
CA ASP A 301 -24.47 6.26 -5.79
C ASP A 301 -23.95 5.07 -6.63
N SER A 302 -23.51 5.31 -7.87
CA SER A 302 -22.89 4.28 -8.72
C SER A 302 -21.40 4.07 -8.38
N VAL A 303 -20.88 2.88 -8.69
CA VAL A 303 -19.44 2.59 -8.60
C VAL A 303 -18.60 3.20 -9.75
N ALA A 304 -19.23 3.97 -10.65
CA ALA A 304 -18.51 4.64 -11.73
C ALA A 304 -17.44 5.59 -11.17
N ASN A 305 -16.32 5.70 -11.88
CA ASN A 305 -15.22 6.58 -11.50
C ASN A 305 -15.66 8.04 -11.57
N GLN A 306 -15.64 8.70 -10.42
CA GLN A 306 -16.20 10.03 -10.24
C GLN A 306 -15.50 10.81 -9.13
N TRP A 307 -15.64 12.13 -9.16
CA TRP A 307 -15.29 13.01 -8.06
C TRP A 307 -16.47 13.91 -7.70
N ARG A 308 -16.57 14.30 -6.43
CA ARG A 308 -17.63 15.15 -5.88
C ARG A 308 -17.04 16.20 -4.95
N ALA A 309 -17.41 17.46 -5.11
CA ALA A 309 -17.03 18.51 -4.14
C ALA A 309 -17.73 18.28 -2.79
N ILE A 310 -17.06 18.61 -1.68
CA ILE A 310 -17.66 18.74 -0.35
C ILE A 310 -18.03 20.21 -0.16
N GLU A 311 -19.31 20.50 -0.34
CA GLU A 311 -19.90 21.82 -0.22
C GLU A 311 -20.42 22.05 1.20
N ARG A 312 -20.63 23.31 1.59
CA ARG A 312 -21.33 23.68 2.83
C ARG A 312 -22.61 24.41 2.48
N THR A 313 -23.71 23.88 2.96
CA THR A 313 -25.03 24.53 2.91
C THR A 313 -25.06 25.81 3.75
N GLU A 314 -26.10 26.63 3.59
CA GLU A 314 -26.31 27.86 4.39
C GLU A 314 -26.33 27.60 5.90
N VAL A 315 -26.81 26.42 6.33
CA VAL A 315 -26.80 25.97 7.74
C VAL A 315 -25.47 25.35 8.19
N GLY A 316 -24.41 25.47 7.38
CA GLY A 316 -23.07 24.94 7.68
C GLY A 316 -22.91 23.43 7.52
N LYS A 317 -24.00 22.66 7.32
CA LYS A 317 -23.97 21.22 7.07
C LYS A 317 -23.19 20.94 5.77
N ARG A 318 -22.28 19.97 5.84
CA ARG A 318 -21.51 19.48 4.69
C ARG A 318 -22.37 18.57 3.83
N VAL A 319 -22.25 18.69 2.51
CA VAL A 319 -22.96 17.87 1.52
C VAL A 319 -22.07 17.59 0.33
N LEU A 320 -22.30 16.47 -0.35
CA LEU A 320 -21.62 16.18 -1.62
C LEU A 320 -22.35 16.87 -2.78
N GLY A 321 -21.62 17.68 -3.54
CA GLY A 321 -22.06 18.27 -4.80
C GLY A 321 -22.37 17.22 -5.88
N PRO A 322 -22.69 17.66 -7.12
CA PRO A 322 -23.01 16.76 -8.23
C PRO A 322 -21.80 15.88 -8.62
N PRO A 323 -22.06 14.66 -9.12
CA PRO A 323 -21.02 13.74 -9.58
C PRO A 323 -20.39 14.20 -10.90
N SER A 324 -19.06 14.23 -10.95
CA SER A 324 -18.27 14.56 -12.15
C SER A 324 -17.41 13.38 -12.56
N PRO A 325 -17.23 13.09 -13.86
CA PRO A 325 -16.41 11.97 -14.33
C PRO A 325 -14.95 12.09 -13.90
N TYR A 326 -14.28 10.95 -13.71
CA TYR A 326 -12.87 10.91 -13.31
C TYR A 326 -12.14 9.68 -13.88
N ALA A 327 -10.85 9.83 -14.18
CA ALA A 327 -10.02 8.75 -14.76
C ALA A 327 -8.58 8.71 -14.18
N GLY A 328 -7.99 9.87 -13.91
CA GLY A 328 -6.56 10.00 -13.64
C GLY A 328 -6.08 9.73 -12.23
N MET A 329 -6.08 8.47 -11.79
CA MET A 329 -5.37 8.11 -10.55
C MET A 329 -4.83 6.68 -10.60
N GLY A 330 -3.56 6.51 -10.21
CA GLY A 330 -2.90 5.21 -10.13
C GLY A 330 -1.43 5.33 -9.79
N GLY A 331 -0.77 4.18 -9.55
CA GLY A 331 0.61 4.14 -9.08
C GLY A 331 1.10 2.73 -8.75
N TYR A 332 2.21 2.68 -8.00
CA TYR A 332 2.72 1.47 -7.40
C TYR A 332 3.41 1.72 -6.04
N VAL A 333 3.50 0.66 -5.24
CA VAL A 333 4.43 0.50 -4.10
C VAL A 333 5.48 -0.51 -4.49
N THR A 334 6.73 -0.25 -4.14
CA THR A 334 7.74 -1.31 -4.06
C THR A 334 8.26 -1.43 -2.64
N ILE A 335 8.37 -2.66 -2.16
CA ILE A 335 9.06 -3.00 -0.91
C ILE A 335 10.30 -3.82 -1.29
N THR A 336 11.47 -3.31 -0.94
CA THR A 336 12.78 -3.88 -1.31
C THR A 336 13.69 -3.95 -0.09
N PRO A 337 14.67 -4.88 -0.04
CA PRO A 337 15.66 -4.90 1.04
C PRO A 337 16.47 -3.60 1.04
N LEU A 338 16.78 -3.05 2.21
CA LEU A 338 17.64 -1.87 2.30
C LEU A 338 19.06 -2.24 1.81
N PRO A 339 19.71 -1.43 0.95
CA PRO A 339 21.06 -1.71 0.44
C PRO A 339 22.08 -1.89 1.58
N GLY A 340 22.51 -3.14 1.77
CA GLY A 340 23.47 -3.53 2.82
C GLY A 340 22.86 -4.06 4.12
N ASP A 341 21.53 -4.03 4.28
CA ASP A 341 20.83 -4.56 5.46
C ASP A 341 19.49 -5.23 5.07
N PRO A 342 19.46 -6.56 4.86
CA PRO A 342 18.25 -7.26 4.44
C PRO A 342 17.21 -7.46 5.55
N ALA A 343 17.53 -7.14 6.81
CA ALA A 343 16.58 -7.14 7.92
C ALA A 343 15.74 -5.85 7.97
N VAL A 344 16.03 -4.88 7.10
CA VAL A 344 15.39 -3.58 7.01
C VAL A 344 14.84 -3.42 5.59
N SER A 345 13.63 -2.87 5.46
CA SER A 345 12.99 -2.67 4.16
C SER A 345 12.95 -1.19 3.79
N LEU A 346 13.25 -0.90 2.53
CA LEU A 346 12.97 0.37 1.89
C LEU A 346 11.63 0.27 1.15
N VAL A 347 10.74 1.20 1.46
CA VAL A 347 9.45 1.36 0.79
C VAL A 347 9.52 2.60 -0.10
N GLN A 348 9.18 2.43 -1.38
CA GLN A 348 8.98 3.51 -2.35
C GLN A 348 7.52 3.48 -2.82
N LEU A 349 6.88 4.64 -2.88
CA LEU A 349 5.59 4.86 -3.51
C LEU A 349 5.72 5.86 -4.64
N ARG A 350 5.15 5.52 -5.79
CA ARG A 350 5.04 6.43 -6.94
C ARG A 350 3.65 6.39 -7.50
N PHE A 351 3.01 7.54 -7.58
CA PHE A 351 1.66 7.64 -8.11
C PHE A 351 1.40 8.99 -8.76
N VAL A 352 0.38 9.02 -9.61
CA VAL A 352 -0.17 10.24 -10.18
C VAL A 352 -1.60 10.47 -9.73
N LEU A 353 -1.94 11.76 -9.65
CA LEU A 353 -3.27 12.23 -9.29
C LEU A 353 -3.65 13.40 -10.18
N HIS A 354 -4.65 13.21 -11.04
CA HIS A 354 -5.32 14.27 -11.79
C HIS A 354 -6.04 15.22 -10.81
N GLU A 355 -5.73 16.50 -10.88
CA GLU A 355 -6.34 17.58 -10.08
C GLU A 355 -7.16 18.48 -11.01
N PRO A 356 -8.44 18.14 -11.31
CA PRO A 356 -9.39 19.07 -11.90
C PRO A 356 -9.34 20.42 -11.19
N VAL A 357 -9.29 21.51 -11.97
CA VAL A 357 -9.18 22.89 -11.47
C VAL A 357 -10.22 23.20 -10.39
N ASP A 358 -11.42 22.64 -10.53
CA ASP A 358 -12.58 22.89 -9.69
C ASP A 358 -12.40 22.35 -8.26
N TRP A 359 -11.57 21.32 -8.04
CA TRP A 359 -11.30 20.74 -6.71
C TRP A 359 -10.91 21.78 -5.67
N PHE A 360 -9.99 22.68 -6.06
CA PHE A 360 -9.42 23.69 -5.17
C PHE A 360 -9.48 25.11 -5.74
N HIS A 361 -10.17 25.28 -6.87
CA HIS A 361 -10.26 26.54 -7.63
C HIS A 361 -8.86 27.00 -8.09
N GLY A 362 -8.12 26.08 -8.72
CA GLY A 362 -6.75 26.28 -9.22
C GLY A 362 -5.64 26.35 -8.17
N ARG A 363 -5.97 26.45 -6.87
CA ARG A 363 -4.97 26.48 -5.79
C ARG A 363 -4.28 25.13 -5.64
N ASN A 364 -2.94 25.13 -5.61
CA ASN A 364 -2.13 23.92 -5.43
C ASN A 364 -2.13 23.48 -3.95
N LEU A 365 -3.26 22.99 -3.46
CA LEU A 365 -3.41 22.57 -2.06
C LEU A 365 -2.69 21.25 -1.80
N LEU A 366 -2.69 20.31 -2.76
CA LEU A 366 -2.02 19.01 -2.63
C LEU A 366 -0.52 19.19 -2.32
N ARG A 367 0.24 19.93 -3.13
CA ARG A 367 1.68 20.18 -2.88
C ARG A 367 1.96 20.82 -1.51
N SER A 368 1.03 21.62 -0.99
CA SER A 368 1.18 22.33 0.29
C SER A 368 0.79 21.51 1.53
N LYS A 369 -0.08 20.50 1.39
CA LYS A 369 -0.63 19.73 2.51
C LYS A 369 -0.23 18.27 2.50
N LEU A 370 -0.20 17.63 1.33
CA LEU A 370 0.06 16.22 1.17
C LEU A 370 1.38 15.74 1.84
N PRO A 371 2.51 16.49 1.81
CA PRO A 371 3.74 16.07 2.50
C PRO A 371 3.58 15.90 4.02
N LEU A 372 2.72 16.71 4.66
CA LEU A 372 2.44 16.57 6.09
C LEU A 372 1.62 15.30 6.38
N LEU A 373 0.66 14.99 5.50
CA LEU A 373 -0.20 13.80 5.61
C LEU A 373 0.63 12.52 5.44
N ILE A 374 1.45 12.48 4.39
CA ILE A 374 2.38 11.37 4.12
C ILE A 374 3.32 11.19 5.32
N GLN A 375 3.90 12.27 5.86
CA GLN A 375 4.78 12.21 7.02
C GLN A 375 4.08 11.62 8.26
N ASP A 376 2.85 12.03 8.55
CA ASP A 376 2.10 11.50 9.70
C ASP A 376 1.65 10.05 9.48
N ARG A 377 1.28 9.65 8.25
CA ARG A 377 0.98 8.24 7.96
C ARG A 377 2.23 7.36 8.03
N VAL A 378 3.37 7.78 7.50
CA VAL A 378 4.66 7.06 7.63
C VAL A 378 5.07 6.90 9.09
N ARG A 379 4.79 7.89 9.95
CA ARG A 379 4.96 7.76 11.41
C ARG A 379 4.02 6.70 12.00
N ASN A 380 2.75 6.67 11.58
CA ASN A 380 1.79 5.67 12.08
C ASN A 380 2.18 4.25 11.66
N ILE A 381 2.50 4.03 10.38
CA ILE A 381 3.00 2.73 9.86
C ILE A 381 4.24 2.27 10.64
N ARG A 382 5.18 3.18 10.94
CA ARG A 382 6.36 2.85 11.74
C ARG A 382 6.08 2.57 13.23
N ARG A 383 4.88 2.86 13.75
CA ARG A 383 4.44 2.40 15.08
C ARG A 383 3.74 1.04 14.96
N GLU A 384 2.80 0.93 14.03
CA GLU A 384 2.06 -0.29 13.68
C GLU A 384 2.99 -1.48 13.28
N LEU A 385 4.25 -1.20 12.90
CA LEU A 385 5.29 -2.20 12.61
C LEU A 385 6.38 -2.32 13.70
N LEU A 386 6.22 -1.66 14.85
CA LEU A 386 7.10 -1.79 16.03
C LEU A 386 6.38 -2.41 17.24
N ASP A 387 5.05 -2.28 17.28
CA ASP A 387 4.14 -2.96 18.20
C ASP A 387 3.90 -4.42 17.78
#